data_AF-A0A7Y6PSD4-F1
#
_entry.id   AF-A0A7Y6PSD4-F1
#
_cell.length_a   1.000
_cell.length_b   1.000
_cell.length_c   1.000
_cell.angle_alpha   90.00
_cell.angle_beta   90.00
_cell.angle_gamma   90.00
#
_symmetry.space_group_name_H-M   'P 1'
#
loop_
_entity.id
_entity.type
_entity.pdbx_description
1 polymer ?
#
loop_
_entity_poly.entity_id
_entity_poly.type
_entity_poly.pdbx_seq_one_letter_code
_entity_poly.pdbx_strand_id
1 'polypeptide(L)'
;AAAAFLVAVGVAFALLWLAEDIPAVLTGPSPALAETGLFTNPVHVIDLSFVLPAFLVAAVQLWRRRSDGFLYAPVLLAFGAVMAASIAGMMVVIRLSGGVAPIAVIAVMTAVTIVATAMWCWTARRLHGAHATP
;
A
#
# COMPACT_ATOMS: atom_id res chain seq x y z
N ALA A 1 2.66 10.70 -12.87
CA ALA A 1 3.16 10.59 -11.49
C ALA A 1 2.30 9.62 -10.67
N ALA A 2 1.03 9.93 -10.35
CA ALA A 2 0.21 9.08 -9.49
C ALA A 2 0.04 7.63 -10.00
N ALA A 3 -0.18 7.44 -11.30
CA ALA A 3 -0.25 6.10 -11.90
C ALA A 3 1.05 5.30 -11.66
N ALA A 4 2.21 5.90 -11.93
CA ALA A 4 3.50 5.25 -11.71
C ALA A 4 3.75 4.92 -10.23
N PHE A 5 3.34 5.82 -9.33
CA PHE A 5 3.43 5.59 -7.89
C PHE A 5 2.54 4.42 -7.43
N LEU A 6 1.28 4.37 -7.89
CA LEU A 6 0.37 3.26 -7.59
C LEU A 6 0.91 1.91 -8.11
N VAL A 7 1.50 1.88 -9.31
CA VAL A 7 2.18 0.68 -9.82
C VAL A 7 3.38 0.32 -8.95
N ALA A 8 4.24 1.29 -8.62
CA ALA A 8 5.43 1.03 -7.83
C ALA A 8 5.07 0.43 -6.45
N VAL A 9 4.10 1.02 -5.75
CA VAL A 9 3.61 0.50 -4.47
C VAL A 9 2.96 -0.88 -4.66
N GLY A 10 2.05 -1.03 -5.62
CA GLY A 10 1.35 -2.28 -5.88
C GLY A 10 2.29 -3.45 -6.17
N VAL A 11 3.27 -3.24 -7.04
CA VAL A 11 4.27 -4.25 -7.40
C VAL A 11 5.24 -4.53 -6.25
N ALA A 12 5.73 -3.49 -5.56
CA ALA A 12 6.68 -3.68 -4.47
C ALA A 12 6.08 -4.53 -3.33
N PHE A 13 4.85 -4.24 -2.93
CA PHE A 13 4.14 -5.01 -1.91
C PHE A 13 3.80 -6.42 -2.40
N ALA A 14 3.39 -6.59 -3.66
CA ALA A 14 3.10 -7.92 -4.20
C ALA A 14 4.35 -8.81 -4.17
N LEU A 15 5.50 -8.28 -4.59
CA LEU A 15 6.77 -8.99 -4.54
C LEU A 15 7.20 -9.31 -3.10
N LEU A 16 7.00 -8.37 -2.18
CA LEU A 16 7.33 -8.56 -0.77
C LEU A 16 6.48 -9.67 -0.15
N TRP A 17 5.16 -9.67 -0.38
CA TRP A 17 4.25 -10.70 0.16
C TRP A 17 4.53 -12.06 -0.47
N LEU A 18 4.74 -12.12 -1.78
CA LEU A 18 5.09 -13.37 -2.46
C LEU A 18 6.46 -13.91 -2.01
N ALA A 19 7.42 -13.04 -1.68
CA ALA A 19 8.72 -13.46 -1.16
C ALA A 19 8.63 -14.12 0.23
N GLU A 20 7.57 -13.83 1.00
CA GLU A 20 7.31 -14.47 2.29
C GLU A 20 6.39 -15.69 2.15
N ASP A 21 5.30 -15.54 1.39
CA ASP A 21 4.24 -16.54 1.27
C ASP A 21 4.67 -17.76 0.44
N ILE A 22 5.44 -17.57 -0.64
CA ILE A 22 5.89 -18.70 -1.48
C ILE A 22 6.78 -19.66 -0.67
N PRO A 23 7.84 -19.19 0.03
CA PRO A 23 8.58 -20.07 0.93
C PRO A 23 7.69 -20.75 1.97
N ALA A 24 6.79 -20.02 2.62
CA ALA A 24 5.93 -20.58 3.67
C ALA A 24 5.03 -21.72 3.16
N VAL A 25 4.52 -21.62 1.93
CA VAL A 25 3.73 -22.69 1.30
C VAL A 25 4.60 -23.91 0.95
N LEU A 26 5.86 -23.70 0.57
CA LEU A 26 6.76 -24.78 0.16
C LEU A 26 7.46 -25.47 1.33
N THR A 27 7.83 -24.73 2.38
CA THR A 27 8.65 -25.22 3.50
C THR A 27 7.90 -25.34 4.82
N GLY A 28 6.63 -24.90 4.86
CA GLY A 28 5.80 -24.85 6.06
C GLY A 28 5.72 -23.43 6.65
N PRO A 29 4.70 -23.18 7.51
CA PRO A 29 4.41 -21.86 8.06
C PRO A 29 5.55 -21.34 8.94
N SER A 30 5.66 -20.01 9.03
CA SER A 30 6.57 -19.39 9.99
C SER A 30 6.17 -19.75 11.43
N PRO A 31 7.09 -19.70 12.41
CA PRO A 31 6.77 -19.96 13.82
C PRO A 31 5.62 -19.08 14.34
N ALA A 32 5.53 -17.84 13.85
CA ALA A 32 4.47 -16.90 14.22
C ALA A 32 3.08 -17.31 13.73
N LEU A 33 3.00 -18.07 12.62
CA LEU A 33 1.74 -18.55 12.05
C LEU A 33 1.45 -20.02 12.36
N ALA A 34 2.46 -20.79 12.79
CA ALA A 34 2.33 -22.22 13.08
C ALA A 34 1.21 -22.51 14.10
N GLU A 35 1.06 -21.68 15.13
CA GLU A 35 0.00 -21.82 16.14
C GLU A 35 -1.41 -21.53 15.61
N THR A 36 -1.52 -20.81 14.49
CA THR A 36 -2.80 -20.46 13.86
C THR A 36 -3.27 -21.50 12.86
N GLY A 37 -2.40 -22.44 12.47
CA GLY A 37 -2.66 -23.41 11.40
C GLY A 37 -2.71 -22.79 9.99
N LEU A 38 -2.38 -21.51 9.85
CA LEU A 38 -2.34 -20.81 8.57
C LEU A 38 -0.94 -20.84 7.98
N PHE A 39 -0.86 -21.00 6.65
CA PHE A 39 0.41 -20.94 5.91
C PHE A 39 0.85 -19.51 5.61
N THR A 40 -0.11 -18.62 5.38
CA THR A 40 0.14 -17.23 4.99
C THR A 40 -0.65 -16.28 5.87
N ASN A 41 -0.19 -15.02 5.92
CA ASN A 41 -0.90 -13.98 6.65
C ASN A 41 -2.22 -13.64 5.93
N PRO A 42 -3.38 -13.66 6.60
CA PRO A 42 -4.66 -13.27 6.00
C PRO A 42 -4.64 -11.88 5.34
N VAL A 43 -3.82 -10.95 5.86
CA VAL A 43 -3.63 -9.62 5.26
C VAL A 43 -3.00 -9.73 3.87
N HIS A 44 -1.98 -10.60 3.69
CA HIS A 44 -1.35 -10.80 2.38
C HIS A 44 -2.35 -11.36 1.37
N VAL A 45 -3.24 -12.25 1.81
CA VAL A 45 -4.31 -12.82 0.95
C VAL A 45 -5.25 -11.72 0.45
N ILE A 46 -5.71 -10.84 1.34
CA ILE A 46 -6.57 -9.71 0.97
C ILE A 46 -5.83 -8.75 0.02
N ASP A 47 -4.56 -8.48 0.31
CA ASP A 47 -3.75 -7.56 -0.49
C ASP A 47 -3.54 -8.08 -1.92
N LEU A 48 -3.07 -9.32 -2.06
CA LEU A 48 -2.80 -9.95 -3.35
C LEU A 48 -4.08 -10.18 -4.17
N SER A 49 -5.21 -10.43 -3.51
CA SER A 49 -6.48 -10.72 -4.20
C SER A 49 -7.24 -9.47 -4.63
N PHE A 50 -7.16 -8.37 -3.86
CA PHE A 50 -8.02 -7.20 -4.06
C PHE A 50 -7.26 -5.89 -4.07
N VAL A 51 -6.50 -5.59 -3.00
CA VAL A 51 -5.94 -4.26 -2.79
C VAL A 51 -4.90 -3.92 -3.85
N LEU A 52 -3.88 -4.77 -4.02
CA LEU A 52 -2.80 -4.53 -4.97
C LEU A 52 -3.30 -4.60 -6.42
N PRO A 53 -4.17 -5.55 -6.82
CA PRO A 53 -4.85 -5.48 -8.12
C PRO A 53 -5.60 -4.17 -8.34
N ALA A 54 -6.31 -3.64 -7.33
CA ALA A 54 -7.01 -2.35 -7.45
C ALA A 54 -6.04 -1.19 -7.69
N PHE A 55 -4.86 -1.19 -7.03
CA PHE A 55 -3.79 -0.22 -7.30
C PHE A 55 -3.35 -0.25 -8.77
N LEU A 56 -3.13 -1.46 -9.32
CA LEU A 56 -2.72 -1.62 -10.72
C LEU A 56 -3.82 -1.21 -11.69
N VAL A 57 -5.08 -1.59 -11.44
CA VAL A 57 -6.23 -1.21 -12.27
C VAL A 57 -6.41 0.31 -12.28
N ALA A 58 -6.38 0.96 -11.11
CA ALA A 58 -6.49 2.41 -11.02
C ALA A 58 -5.33 3.12 -11.76
N ALA A 59 -4.11 2.60 -11.64
CA ALA A 59 -2.96 3.13 -12.36
C ALA A 59 -3.12 3.03 -13.88
N VAL A 60 -3.54 1.87 -14.39
CA VAL A 60 -3.79 1.64 -15.82
C VAL A 60 -4.90 2.55 -16.34
N GLN A 61 -5.99 2.68 -15.60
CA GLN A 61 -7.11 3.56 -15.97
C GLN A 61 -6.67 5.03 -16.01
N LEU A 62 -5.83 5.46 -15.06
CA LEU A 62 -5.28 6.81 -15.03
C LEU A 62 -4.30 7.07 -16.19
N TRP A 63 -3.46 6.10 -16.56
CA TRP A 63 -2.61 6.19 -17.75
C TRP A 63 -3.41 6.28 -19.04
N ARG A 64 -4.51 5.53 -19.13
CA ARG A 64 -5.45 5.57 -20.27
C ARG A 64 -6.35 6.81 -20.27
N ARG A 65 -6.17 7.75 -19.32
CA ARG A 65 -6.98 8.97 -19.15
C ARG A 65 -8.49 8.69 -19.10
N ARG A 66 -8.90 7.56 -18.53
CA ARG A 66 -10.31 7.23 -18.34
C ARG A 66 -10.88 7.91 -17.10
N SER A 67 -12.16 8.30 -17.16
CA SER A 67 -12.90 8.94 -16.06
C SER A 67 -12.77 8.17 -14.75
N ASP A 68 -12.89 6.84 -14.79
CA ASP A 68 -12.87 6.00 -13.60
C ASP A 68 -11.51 6.02 -12.89
N GLY A 69 -10.42 6.24 -13.63
CA GLY A 69 -9.08 6.37 -13.06
C GLY A 69 -8.95 7.59 -12.15
N PHE A 70 -9.69 8.67 -12.44
CA PHE A 70 -9.74 9.87 -11.59
C PHE A 70 -10.61 9.70 -10.35
N LEU A 71 -11.50 8.70 -10.34
CA LEU A 71 -12.30 8.34 -9.17
C LEU A 71 -11.54 7.39 -8.22
N TYR A 72 -10.93 6.33 -8.76
CA TYR A 72 -10.25 5.32 -7.94
C TYR A 72 -8.90 5.78 -7.38
N ALA A 73 -8.13 6.57 -8.15
CA ALA A 73 -6.81 7.02 -7.72
C ALA A 73 -6.80 7.79 -6.38
N PRO A 74 -7.65 8.80 -6.13
CA PRO A 74 -7.65 9.50 -4.85
C PRO A 74 -8.05 8.58 -3.68
N VAL A 75 -9.00 7.66 -3.88
CA VAL A 75 -9.39 6.70 -2.83
C VAL A 75 -8.20 5.82 -2.44
N LEU A 76 -7.49 5.27 -3.43
CA LEU A 76 -6.36 4.38 -3.19
C LEU A 76 -5.11 5.12 -2.69
N LEU A 77 -4.92 6.39 -3.06
CA LEU A 77 -3.86 7.23 -2.50
C LEU A 77 -4.12 7.54 -1.02
N ALA A 78 -5.36 7.84 -0.64
CA ALA A 78 -5.73 8.05 0.76
C ALA A 78 -5.55 6.77 1.57
N PHE A 79 -6.05 5.64 1.06
CA PHE A 79 -5.82 4.32 1.67
C PHE A 79 -4.33 4.04 1.83
N GLY A 80 -3.53 4.22 0.78
CA GLY A 80 -2.09 3.99 0.81
C GLY A 80 -1.35 4.88 1.82
N ALA A 81 -1.76 6.14 1.95
CA ALA A 81 -1.21 7.06 2.94
C ALA A 81 -1.49 6.59 4.38
N VAL A 82 -2.75 6.24 4.68
CA VAL A 82 -3.15 5.79 6.02
C VAL A 82 -2.48 4.46 6.35
N MET A 83 -2.51 3.49 5.43
CA MET A 83 -1.86 2.19 5.59
C MET A 83 -0.37 2.33 5.88
N ALA A 84 0.37 3.10 5.06
CA ALA A 84 1.80 3.30 5.27
C ALA A 84 2.10 4.03 6.59
N ALA A 85 1.25 4.99 6.98
CA ALA A 85 1.38 5.68 8.27
C ALA A 85 1.18 4.71 9.44
N SER A 86 0.18 3.82 9.35
CA SER A 86 -0.08 2.79 10.35
C SER A 86 1.10 1.82 10.50
N ILE A 87 1.68 1.36 9.40
CA ILE A 87 2.87 0.47 9.44
C ILE A 87 4.07 1.21 10.04
N ALA A 88 4.34 2.44 9.60
CA ALA A 88 5.44 3.24 10.16
C ALA A 88 5.24 3.46 11.67
N GLY A 89 4.04 3.85 12.09
CA GLY A 89 3.69 4.06 13.49
C GLY A 89 3.84 2.80 14.34
N MET A 90 3.35 1.66 13.85
CA MET A 90 3.53 0.36 14.51
C MET A 90 5.01 0.04 14.73
N MET A 91 5.84 0.21 13.69
CA MET A 91 7.28 -0.09 13.77
C MET A 91 8.01 0.86 14.72
N VAL A 92 7.58 2.12 14.83
CA VAL A 92 8.09 3.08 15.83
C VAL A 92 7.71 2.62 17.23
N VAL A 93 6.45 2.23 17.47
CA VAL A 93 6.00 1.75 18.77
C VAL A 93 6.77 0.49 19.20
N ILE A 94 6.94 -0.49 18.29
CA ILE A 94 7.75 -1.69 18.56
C ILE A 94 9.14 -1.32 19.07
N ARG A 95 9.81 -0.34 18.45
CA ARG A 95 11.12 0.14 18.92
C ARG A 95 11.08 0.82 20.27
N LEU A 96 10.11 1.70 20.49
CA LEU A 96 9.97 2.41 21.76
C LEU A 96 9.70 1.43 22.92
N SER A 97 9.06 0.30 22.62
CA SER A 97 8.86 -0.81 23.56
C SER A 97 10.06 -1.76 23.71
N GLY A 98 11.21 -1.46 23.10
CA GLY A 98 12.43 -2.27 23.19
C GLY A 98 12.52 -3.43 22.19
N GLY A 99 11.57 -3.54 21.25
CA GLY A 99 11.56 -4.54 20.21
C GLY A 99 12.48 -4.22 19.02
N VAL A 100 12.73 -5.22 18.18
CA VAL A 100 13.55 -5.10 16.97
C VAL A 100 12.65 -4.93 15.75
N ALA A 101 12.50 -3.70 15.27
CA ALA A 101 11.92 -3.41 13.94
C ALA A 101 13.03 -3.06 12.93
N PRO A 102 12.83 -3.08 11.61
CA PRO A 102 13.84 -2.53 10.67
C PRO A 102 13.69 -1.00 10.51
N ILE A 103 14.76 -0.22 10.70
CA ILE A 103 14.72 1.25 10.50
C ILE A 103 14.39 1.59 9.05
N ALA A 104 14.91 0.80 8.12
CA ALA A 104 14.62 0.95 6.69
C ALA A 104 13.12 0.90 6.40
N VAL A 105 12.37 0.01 7.05
CA VAL A 105 10.91 -0.09 6.87
C VAL A 105 10.21 1.16 7.38
N ILE A 106 10.61 1.70 8.54
CA ILE A 106 10.07 2.97 9.07
C ILE A 106 10.29 4.10 8.06
N ALA A 107 11.52 4.24 7.55
CA ALA A 107 11.89 5.29 6.61
C ALA A 107 11.10 5.18 5.30
N VAL A 108 11.02 3.99 4.71
CA VAL A 108 10.28 3.74 3.47
C VAL A 108 8.80 4.00 3.66
N MET A 109 8.18 3.49 4.73
CA MET A 109 6.74 3.68 4.96
C MET A 109 6.39 5.14 5.27
N THR A 110 7.28 5.86 5.96
CA THR A 110 7.13 7.31 6.15
C THR A 110 7.21 8.06 4.82
N ALA A 111 8.16 7.70 3.95
CA ALA A 111 8.27 8.31 2.62
C ALA A 111 7.03 8.02 1.75
N VAL A 112 6.53 6.77 1.74
CA VAL A 112 5.30 6.39 1.04
C VAL A 112 4.11 7.21 1.57
N THR A 113 4.01 7.39 2.88
CA THR A 113 2.97 8.22 3.52
C THR A 113 2.99 9.65 3.01
N ILE A 114 4.17 10.29 3.02
CA ILE A 114 4.35 11.68 2.59
C ILE A 114 3.98 11.83 1.11
N VAL A 115 4.52 10.95 0.26
CA VAL A 115 4.29 11.01 -1.19
C VAL A 115 2.82 10.75 -1.53
N ALA A 116 2.21 9.73 -0.93
CA ALA A 116 0.80 9.40 -1.15
C ALA A 116 -0.12 10.56 -0.71
N THR A 117 0.15 11.16 0.45
CA THR A 117 -0.61 12.30 0.98
C THR A 117 -0.47 13.54 0.08
N ALA A 118 0.76 13.84 -0.36
CA ALA A 118 1.01 14.97 -1.26
C ALA A 118 0.28 14.80 -2.60
N MET A 119 0.33 13.60 -3.17
CA MET A 119 -0.39 13.27 -4.40
C MET A 119 -1.90 13.34 -4.22
N TRP A 120 -2.41 12.83 -3.10
CA TRP A 120 -3.84 12.89 -2.76
C TRP A 120 -4.33 14.33 -2.67
N CYS A 121 -3.65 15.18 -1.88
CA CYS A 121 -3.95 16.60 -1.75
C CYS A 121 -3.94 17.31 -3.11
N TRP A 122 -2.97 17.00 -3.96
CA TRP A 122 -2.89 17.57 -5.30
C TRP A 122 -4.06 17.13 -6.19
N THR A 123 -4.45 15.85 -6.16
CA THR A 123 -5.62 15.36 -6.90
C THR A 123 -6.93 15.96 -6.40
N ALA A 124 -7.12 16.06 -5.08
CA ALA A 124 -8.32 16.62 -4.48
C ALA A 124 -8.49 18.11 -4.83
N ARG A 125 -7.40 18.89 -4.78
CA ARG A 125 -7.42 20.30 -5.19
C ARG A 125 -7.82 20.48 -6.66
N ARG A 126 -7.38 19.59 -7.55
CA ARG A 126 -7.75 19.65 -8.97
C ARG A 126 -9.22 19.34 -9.21
N LEU A 127 -9.79 18.39 -8.47
CA LEU A 127 -11.22 18.06 -8.57
C LEU A 127 -12.09 19.21 -8.05
N HIS A 128 -11.74 19.80 -6.90
CA HIS A 128 -12.49 20.94 -6.35
C HIS A 128 -12.42 22.18 -7.25
N GLY A 129 -11.26 22.46 -7.87
CA GLY A 129 -11.11 23.59 -8.80
C GLY A 129 -11.94 23.45 -10.08
N ALA A 130 -12.20 22.23 -10.55
CA ALA A 130 -13.02 21.97 -11.75
C ALA A 130 -14.52 22.24 -11.53
N HIS A 131 -14.99 22.21 -10.27
CA HIS A 131 -16.38 22.54 -9.91
C HIS A 131 -16.57 24.01 -9.54
N ALA A 132 -15.49 24.80 -9.45
CA ALA A 132 -15.52 26.20 -9.03
C ALA A 132 -15.58 27.22 -10.19
N THR A 133 -15.61 26.76 -11.44
CA THR A 133 -15.82 27.63 -12.62
C THR A 133 -17.30 27.63 -13.01
N PRO A 134 -18.02 28.75 -12.85
CA PRO A 134 -19.39 28.92 -13.35
C PRO A 134 -19.45 28.98 -14.88
#